data_AF-A0A2H6B1V6-F1
#
_entry.id   AF-A0A2H6B1V6-F1
#
_cell.length_a   1.000
_cell.length_b   1.000
_cell.length_c   1.000
_cell.angle_alpha   90.00
_cell.angle_beta   90.00
_cell.angle_gamma   90.00
#
_symmetry.space_group_name_H-M   'P 1'
#
loop_
_entity.id
_entity.type
_entity.pdbx_description
1 polymer ?
#
loop_
_entity_poly.entity_id
_entity_poly.type
_entity_poly.pdbx_seq_one_letter_code
_entity_poly.pdbx_strand_id
1 'polypeptide(L)'
;MSEGSVKRRGGREARRSLRSQPIIDDRRPVRGGLASGAFRPLSDADLSRIHRAALDVLETVGLADPIASCVELCTAHGAFVNGAGRLCFPRALVEDTIARAPRRWIMCGQEPRFDLELGGGRVHFATAGAAVHTVDEATGTYRPSTLADLYDAARLADALEFIDLFQRPLVCRDLEDPRELDLNTLYACLAGTAKPIGTSFTRAEHMAEGLALLHAVAGSEEAWRRRPFASLSSCFVVPPLRWAEDACRVLEVAVRGGMPVLLLAAGQAGATSPAALAGAVVQEVAEVLAGLVYVQAIRAGAPAIFGPWPFVSDLRTGAMSGGSGEQALLMAACAQMGRFYDLPTGVASGMTDSKLTDAQAGAEIGLNHALVANAGADLVYEAAGMRASLLGFSHSGMVVDHDCIAASLRAVRGIETDDDSLSVEVIREVCIAGPGHFLGHPQTLALMHSGFVYPAVGDRSSPKEWQERGSPRLLERAERRTRDILARHWPRHLPAEVDRILRQRFPIRLPQAPAGPVA
;
A
#
# COMPACT_ATOMS: atom_id res chain seq x y z
N MET A 1 -19.28 -37.47 -54.48
CA MET A 1 -19.45 -36.01 -54.26
C MET A 1 -20.82 -35.84 -53.61
N SER A 2 -21.03 -35.30 -52.42
CA SER A 2 -20.20 -34.52 -51.50
C SER A 2 -20.66 -34.81 -50.05
N GLU A 3 -19.72 -34.95 -49.12
CA GLU A 3 -20.00 -35.04 -47.69
C GLU A 3 -20.24 -33.65 -47.11
N GLY A 4 -21.30 -33.53 -46.31
CA GLY A 4 -21.75 -32.29 -45.68
C GLY A 4 -20.85 -31.85 -44.52
N SER A 5 -20.31 -30.65 -44.63
CA SER A 5 -19.57 -29.93 -43.60
C SER A 5 -20.46 -29.60 -42.38
N VAL A 6 -20.24 -30.26 -41.25
CA VAL A 6 -20.83 -29.92 -39.96
C VAL A 6 -20.04 -28.76 -39.33
N LYS A 7 -20.58 -27.54 -39.43
CA LYS A 7 -20.06 -26.35 -38.72
C LYS A 7 -20.30 -26.49 -37.21
N ARG A 8 -19.26 -26.82 -36.44
CA ARG A 8 -19.23 -26.75 -34.96
C ARG A 8 -19.36 -25.30 -34.47
N ARG A 9 -20.60 -24.83 -34.25
CA ARG A 9 -20.91 -23.49 -33.68
C ARG A 9 -20.79 -23.39 -32.15
N GLY A 10 -20.66 -24.51 -31.42
CA GLY A 10 -20.67 -24.53 -29.94
C GLY A 10 -19.35 -24.16 -29.23
N GLY A 11 -18.21 -24.09 -29.94
CA GLY A 11 -16.90 -23.97 -29.29
C GLY A 11 -16.61 -22.59 -28.68
N ARG A 12 -17.18 -21.50 -29.20
CA ARG A 12 -16.92 -20.13 -28.66
C ARG A 12 -17.65 -19.91 -27.34
N GLU A 13 -18.88 -20.41 -27.25
CA GLU A 13 -19.76 -20.26 -26.09
C GLU A 13 -19.33 -21.19 -24.95
N ALA A 14 -18.99 -22.45 -25.26
CA ALA A 14 -18.38 -23.38 -24.31
C ALA A 14 -17.04 -22.86 -23.76
N ARG A 15 -16.18 -22.27 -24.62
CA ARG A 15 -14.94 -21.60 -24.16
C ARG A 15 -15.26 -20.43 -23.24
N ARG A 16 -16.26 -19.60 -23.56
CA ARG A 16 -16.70 -18.46 -22.73
C ARG A 16 -17.22 -18.90 -21.35
N SER A 17 -17.95 -20.02 -21.29
CA SER A 17 -18.44 -20.62 -20.05
C SER A 17 -17.32 -21.21 -19.18
N LEU A 18 -16.33 -21.87 -19.79
CA LEU A 18 -15.12 -22.31 -19.09
C LEU A 18 -14.34 -21.12 -18.52
N ARG A 19 -14.29 -19.98 -19.24
CA ARG A 19 -13.66 -18.73 -18.75
C ARG A 19 -14.34 -18.09 -17.54
N SER A 20 -15.57 -18.47 -17.21
CA SER A 20 -16.35 -17.86 -16.12
C SER A 20 -16.42 -18.73 -14.87
N GLN A 21 -15.73 -19.88 -14.82
CA GLN A 21 -15.70 -20.71 -13.62
C GLN A 21 -14.85 -20.07 -12.52
N PRO A 22 -15.29 -20.12 -11.25
CA PRO A 22 -14.52 -19.59 -10.12
C PRO A 22 -13.24 -20.41 -9.90
N ILE A 23 -12.12 -19.70 -9.70
CA ILE A 23 -10.79 -20.26 -9.50
C ILE A 23 -10.57 -20.46 -7.99
N ILE A 24 -10.00 -21.61 -7.61
CA ILE A 24 -9.50 -21.85 -6.24
C ILE A 24 -8.39 -20.83 -5.95
N ASP A 25 -8.46 -20.15 -4.80
CA ASP A 25 -7.66 -18.95 -4.48
C ASP A 25 -6.13 -19.15 -4.59
N ASP A 26 -5.64 -20.34 -4.24
CA ASP A 26 -4.22 -20.72 -4.29
C ASP A 26 -3.67 -20.86 -5.71
N ARG A 27 -4.53 -21.16 -6.68
CA ARG A 27 -4.20 -21.34 -8.10
C ARG A 27 -4.30 -20.04 -8.91
N ARG A 28 -4.63 -18.91 -8.29
CA ARG A 28 -4.74 -17.62 -8.98
C ARG A 28 -3.40 -17.15 -9.55
N PRO A 29 -3.42 -16.41 -10.69
CA PRO A 29 -2.22 -15.96 -11.36
C PRO A 29 -1.43 -14.95 -10.51
N VAL A 30 -2.14 -14.16 -9.73
CA VAL A 30 -1.64 -13.12 -8.82
C VAL A 30 -2.52 -13.06 -7.57
N ARG A 31 -1.93 -12.63 -6.45
CA ARG A 31 -2.55 -12.42 -5.14
C ARG A 31 -1.62 -11.56 -4.28
N GLY A 32 -2.12 -11.01 -3.18
CA GLY A 32 -1.27 -10.38 -2.16
C GLY A 32 -0.29 -11.39 -1.52
N GLY A 33 0.83 -10.88 -1.02
CA GLY A 33 1.82 -11.66 -0.26
C GLY A 33 2.75 -12.55 -1.08
N LEU A 34 2.94 -12.26 -2.37
CA LEU A 34 3.93 -12.94 -3.21
C LEU A 34 5.35 -12.64 -2.71
N ALA A 35 6.19 -13.67 -2.66
CA ALA A 35 7.60 -13.49 -2.32
C ALA A 35 8.32 -12.70 -3.41
N SER A 36 9.18 -11.76 -3.01
CA SER A 36 9.91 -10.87 -3.90
C SER A 36 11.36 -10.61 -3.42
N GLY A 37 12.10 -9.77 -4.13
CA GLY A 37 13.50 -9.41 -3.86
C GLY A 37 14.48 -9.71 -5.00
N ALA A 38 13.97 -9.97 -6.21
CA ALA A 38 14.78 -10.26 -7.39
C ALA A 38 15.49 -9.01 -7.93
N PHE A 39 14.87 -7.83 -7.83
CA PHE A 39 15.50 -6.58 -8.22
C PHE A 39 16.29 -5.99 -7.05
N ARG A 40 17.59 -5.75 -7.26
CA ARG A 40 18.52 -5.32 -6.21
C ARG A 40 19.35 -4.13 -6.71
N PRO A 41 18.91 -2.87 -6.48
CA PRO A 41 19.67 -1.70 -6.91
C PRO A 41 20.98 -1.49 -6.12
N LEU A 42 21.14 -2.16 -4.97
CA LEU A 42 22.34 -2.07 -4.12
C LEU A 42 23.06 -3.41 -4.03
N SER A 43 24.39 -3.39 -4.03
CA SER A 43 25.21 -4.56 -3.70
C SER A 43 25.19 -4.84 -2.18
N ASP A 44 25.58 -6.04 -1.76
CA ASP A 44 25.71 -6.37 -0.31
C ASP A 44 26.71 -5.46 0.41
N ALA A 45 27.77 -5.05 -0.31
CA ALA A 45 28.75 -4.10 0.21
C ALA A 45 28.14 -2.71 0.41
N ASP A 46 27.27 -2.26 -0.51
CA ASP A 46 26.60 -0.96 -0.40
C ASP A 46 25.54 -0.94 0.70
N LEU A 47 24.79 -2.02 0.89
CA LEU A 47 23.88 -2.18 2.05
C LEU A 47 24.65 -2.00 3.37
N SER A 48 25.79 -2.68 3.48
CA SER A 48 26.66 -2.59 4.67
C SER A 48 27.27 -1.20 4.87
N ARG A 49 27.48 -0.43 3.78
CA ARG A 49 27.95 0.97 3.86
C ARG A 49 26.84 1.89 4.32
N ILE A 50 25.64 1.74 3.78
CA ILE A 50 24.46 2.53 4.18
C ILE A 50 24.14 2.27 5.66
N HIS A 51 24.12 1.00 6.09
CA HIS A 51 23.87 0.65 7.48
C HIS A 51 24.87 1.34 8.43
N ARG A 52 26.18 1.21 8.17
CA ARG A 52 27.21 1.85 9.00
C ARG A 52 27.07 3.36 9.03
N ALA A 53 26.78 3.98 7.89
CA ALA A 53 26.56 5.43 7.80
C ALA A 53 25.31 5.86 8.57
N ALA A 54 24.22 5.08 8.55
CA ALA A 54 23.03 5.38 9.34
C ALA A 54 23.32 5.30 10.84
N LEU A 55 24.11 4.30 11.27
CA LEU A 55 24.59 4.20 12.65
C LEU A 55 25.52 5.37 13.02
N ASP A 56 26.40 5.81 12.11
CA ASP A 56 27.25 6.98 12.31
C ASP A 56 26.40 8.24 12.55
N VAL A 57 25.36 8.45 11.75
CA VAL A 57 24.42 9.57 11.89
C VAL A 57 23.71 9.52 13.24
N LEU A 58 23.19 8.35 13.65
CA LEU A 58 22.48 8.21 14.91
C LEU A 58 23.37 8.42 16.14
N GLU A 59 24.61 7.94 16.10
CA GLU A 59 25.55 8.03 17.22
C GLU A 59 26.13 9.45 17.35
N THR A 60 26.48 10.09 16.24
CA THR A 60 27.26 11.35 16.24
C THR A 60 26.41 12.60 16.03
N VAL A 61 25.40 12.54 15.15
CA VAL A 61 24.54 13.68 14.81
C VAL A 61 23.29 13.69 15.68
N GLY A 62 22.60 12.55 15.79
CA GLY A 62 21.35 12.41 16.54
C GLY A 62 20.21 13.27 15.99
N LEU A 63 19.07 13.25 16.68
CA LEU A 63 17.85 13.97 16.29
C LEU A 63 17.57 15.12 17.27
N ALA A 64 17.17 16.28 16.74
CA ALA A 64 16.84 17.46 17.53
C ALA A 64 15.36 17.47 17.98
N ASP A 65 15.08 18.32 18.97
CA ASP A 65 13.74 18.58 19.52
C ASP A 65 12.99 17.35 20.09
N PRO A 66 13.65 16.41 20.78
CA PRO A 66 12.94 15.28 21.38
C PRO A 66 11.98 15.77 22.48
N ILE A 67 10.79 15.18 22.52
CA ILE A 67 9.87 15.40 23.65
C ILE A 67 10.45 14.79 24.93
N ALA A 68 10.12 15.35 26.09
CA ALA A 68 10.71 14.96 27.37
C ALA A 68 10.57 13.45 27.67
N SER A 69 9.40 12.87 27.39
CA SER A 69 9.14 11.43 27.53
C SER A 69 10.00 10.58 26.59
N CYS A 70 10.29 11.06 25.38
CA CYS A 70 11.19 10.38 24.45
C CYS A 70 12.63 10.34 24.98
N VAL A 71 13.11 11.47 25.52
CA VAL A 71 14.42 11.52 26.17
C VAL A 71 14.48 10.55 27.34
N GLU A 72 13.50 10.60 28.25
CA GLU A 72 13.43 9.73 29.43
C GLU A 72 13.47 8.24 29.04
N LEU A 73 12.58 7.82 28.14
CA LEU A 73 12.46 6.43 27.73
C LEU A 73 13.69 5.93 26.96
N CYS A 74 14.19 6.71 26.01
CA CYS A 74 15.34 6.29 25.20
C CYS A 74 16.64 6.27 26.04
N THR A 75 16.85 7.26 26.91
CA THR A 75 18.06 7.32 27.75
C THR A 75 18.07 6.23 28.81
N ALA A 76 16.90 5.81 29.32
CA ALA A 76 16.79 4.62 30.18
C ALA A 76 17.26 3.33 29.49
N HIS A 77 17.30 3.30 28.16
CA HIS A 77 17.80 2.18 27.34
C HIS A 77 19.21 2.43 26.77
N GLY A 78 19.88 3.51 27.16
CA GLY A 78 21.27 3.80 26.77
C GLY A 78 21.45 4.81 25.64
N ALA A 79 20.37 5.42 25.13
CA ALA A 79 20.51 6.63 24.33
C ALA A 79 21.12 7.77 25.16
N PHE A 80 21.64 8.81 24.52
CA PHE A 80 22.24 9.95 25.23
C PHE A 80 21.98 11.26 24.50
N VAL A 81 21.95 12.37 25.23
CA VAL A 81 21.87 13.71 24.64
C VAL A 81 23.29 14.25 24.46
N ASN A 82 23.65 14.61 23.23
CA ASN A 82 24.99 15.14 22.92
C ASN A 82 25.15 16.61 23.34
N GLY A 83 26.36 17.15 23.19
CA GLY A 83 26.67 18.55 23.57
C GLY A 83 25.88 19.62 22.78
N ALA A 84 25.23 19.24 21.69
CA ALA A 84 24.35 20.12 20.90
C ALA A 84 22.86 19.96 21.27
N GLY A 85 22.53 19.22 22.32
CA GLY A 85 21.15 18.99 22.76
C GLY A 85 20.36 18.02 21.89
N ARG A 86 21.03 17.20 21.06
CA ARG A 86 20.38 16.22 20.16
C ARG A 86 20.39 14.84 20.81
N LEU A 87 19.28 14.10 20.69
CA LEU A 87 19.17 12.73 21.16
C LEU A 87 19.89 11.79 20.18
N CYS A 88 20.96 11.16 20.65
CA CYS A 88 21.82 10.22 19.94
C CYS A 88 21.63 8.79 20.45
N PHE A 89 21.96 7.82 19.59
CA PHE A 89 21.77 6.40 19.86
C PHE A 89 23.09 5.64 19.62
N PRO A 90 23.66 4.96 20.63
CA PRO A 90 24.81 4.10 20.41
C PRO A 90 24.51 2.98 19.42
N ARG A 91 25.51 2.56 18.65
CA ARG A 91 25.34 1.49 17.63
C ARG A 91 24.75 0.22 18.22
N ALA A 92 25.31 -0.23 19.35
CA ALA A 92 24.89 -1.46 20.01
C ALA A 92 23.41 -1.41 20.44
N LEU A 93 22.90 -0.24 20.83
CA LEU A 93 21.48 -0.07 21.16
C LEU A 93 20.61 -0.24 19.90
N VAL A 94 20.99 0.40 18.79
CA VAL A 94 20.25 0.30 17.53
C VAL A 94 20.27 -1.14 17.01
N GLU A 95 21.43 -1.78 17.01
CA GLU A 95 21.60 -3.17 16.54
C GLU A 95 20.84 -4.17 17.42
N ASP A 96 20.87 -4.05 18.76
CA ASP A 96 20.10 -4.91 19.67
C ASP A 96 18.58 -4.67 19.50
N THR A 97 18.17 -3.42 19.29
CA THR A 97 16.77 -3.09 18.99
C THR A 97 16.31 -3.76 17.69
N ILE A 98 17.10 -3.65 16.61
CA ILE A 98 16.80 -4.33 15.34
C ILE A 98 16.70 -5.84 15.60
N ALA A 99 17.66 -6.42 16.33
CA ALA A 99 17.69 -7.86 16.62
C ALA A 99 16.43 -8.37 17.32
N ARG A 100 15.86 -7.60 18.24
CA ARG A 100 14.70 -7.97 19.07
C ARG A 100 13.35 -7.58 18.47
N ALA A 101 13.33 -6.67 17.49
CA ALA A 101 12.08 -6.20 16.89
C ALA A 101 11.29 -7.36 16.23
N PRO A 102 9.95 -7.34 16.28
CA PRO A 102 9.11 -8.36 15.63
C PRO A 102 9.37 -8.45 14.12
N ARG A 103 9.81 -9.64 13.67
CA ARG A 103 10.20 -9.92 12.27
C ARG A 103 9.03 -10.23 11.35
N ARG A 104 8.03 -10.93 11.90
CA ARG A 104 6.86 -11.44 11.20
C ARG A 104 5.67 -11.34 12.11
N TRP A 105 4.58 -10.79 11.60
CA TRP A 105 3.33 -10.66 12.33
C TRP A 105 2.16 -10.49 11.36
N ILE A 106 0.95 -10.68 11.88
CA ILE A 106 -0.27 -10.59 11.10
C ILE A 106 -0.87 -9.21 11.29
N MET A 107 -1.00 -8.45 10.21
CA MET A 107 -1.85 -7.28 10.20
C MET A 107 -3.29 -7.71 9.95
N CYS A 108 -4.17 -7.51 10.93
CA CYS A 108 -5.51 -8.09 10.88
C CYS A 108 -6.45 -7.25 10.02
N GLY A 109 -7.38 -7.89 9.33
CA GLY A 109 -8.62 -7.25 8.90
C GLY A 109 -9.68 -7.29 10.01
N GLN A 110 -10.78 -6.56 9.83
CA GLN A 110 -11.98 -6.76 10.64
C GLN A 110 -12.54 -8.18 10.44
N GLU A 111 -12.28 -8.77 9.27
CA GLU A 111 -12.57 -10.17 8.97
C GLU A 111 -11.26 -10.94 8.72
N PRO A 112 -11.08 -12.17 9.29
CA PRO A 112 -9.84 -12.94 9.16
C PRO A 112 -9.39 -13.25 7.73
N ARG A 113 -10.31 -13.25 6.76
CA ARG A 113 -9.97 -13.48 5.34
C ARG A 113 -9.12 -12.37 4.71
N PHE A 114 -9.03 -11.20 5.35
CA PHE A 114 -8.21 -10.08 4.91
C PHE A 114 -6.93 -9.90 5.75
N ASP A 115 -6.61 -10.87 6.61
CA ASP A 115 -5.38 -10.84 7.40
C ASP A 115 -4.15 -10.92 6.48
N LEU A 116 -3.18 -10.04 6.70
CA LEU A 116 -1.94 -9.96 5.91
C LEU A 116 -0.75 -10.45 6.74
N GLU A 117 -0.03 -11.44 6.23
CA GLU A 117 1.27 -11.82 6.77
C GLU A 117 2.31 -10.79 6.33
N LEU A 118 2.87 -10.05 7.30
CA LEU A 118 3.95 -9.09 7.05
C LEU A 118 5.30 -9.68 7.46
N GLY A 119 6.32 -9.35 6.68
CA GLY A 119 7.69 -9.83 6.83
C GLY A 119 8.05 -10.92 5.82
N GLY A 120 9.35 -11.13 5.65
CA GLY A 120 9.88 -12.10 4.69
C GLY A 120 9.81 -11.67 3.22
N GLY A 121 9.52 -10.38 2.95
CA GLY A 121 9.46 -9.83 1.59
C GLY A 121 8.24 -10.31 0.82
N ARG A 122 7.10 -10.43 1.52
CA ARG A 122 5.80 -10.78 0.96
C ARG A 122 5.09 -9.49 0.57
N VAL A 123 5.01 -9.22 -0.73
CA VAL A 123 4.54 -7.92 -1.24
C VAL A 123 3.02 -7.84 -1.19
N HIS A 124 2.53 -6.82 -0.49
CA HIS A 124 1.14 -6.41 -0.46
C HIS A 124 1.03 -4.95 -0.92
N PHE A 125 -0.05 -4.60 -1.60
CA PHE A 125 -0.28 -3.25 -2.11
C PHE A 125 -1.34 -2.52 -1.29
N ALA A 126 -1.11 -1.23 -1.08
CA ALA A 126 -1.94 -0.36 -0.28
C ALA A 126 -2.21 0.96 -0.99
N THR A 127 -3.37 1.56 -0.70
CA THR A 127 -3.52 3.02 -0.89
C THR A 127 -2.56 3.77 0.05
N ALA A 128 -2.50 5.09 -0.03
CA ALA A 128 -1.94 6.05 0.96
C ALA A 128 -1.87 7.42 0.27
N GLY A 129 -1.21 8.42 0.87
CA GLY A 129 -0.80 9.67 0.23
C GLY A 129 -1.40 10.92 0.86
N ALA A 130 -2.58 10.80 1.48
CA ALA A 130 -3.28 11.91 2.15
C ALA A 130 -3.50 13.16 1.26
N ALA A 131 -3.91 12.94 0.01
CA ALA A 131 -4.27 14.00 -0.92
C ALA A 131 -5.41 14.88 -0.37
N VAL A 132 -5.32 16.18 -0.66
CA VAL A 132 -6.28 17.20 -0.21
C VAL A 132 -7.29 17.58 -1.29
N HIS A 133 -7.14 17.03 -2.49
CA HIS A 133 -8.09 17.19 -3.60
C HIS A 133 -8.49 15.84 -4.18
N THR A 134 -9.66 15.82 -4.79
CA THR A 134 -10.06 14.82 -5.78
C THR A 134 -10.05 15.43 -7.17
N VAL A 135 -9.75 14.61 -8.17
CA VAL A 135 -9.81 15.00 -9.58
C VAL A 135 -10.98 14.32 -10.27
N ASP A 136 -11.76 15.10 -11.01
CA ASP A 136 -12.72 14.59 -11.97
C ASP A 136 -11.99 14.34 -13.29
N GLU A 137 -11.82 13.08 -13.67
CA GLU A 137 -11.09 12.69 -14.88
C GLU A 137 -11.80 13.11 -16.18
N ALA A 138 -13.12 13.31 -16.14
CA ALA A 138 -13.89 13.70 -17.32
C ALA A 138 -13.74 15.20 -17.62
N THR A 139 -13.69 16.03 -16.58
CA THR A 139 -13.54 17.49 -16.73
C THR A 139 -12.10 17.97 -16.57
N GLY A 140 -11.24 17.17 -15.93
CA GLY A 140 -9.88 17.53 -15.55
C GLY A 140 -9.79 18.50 -14.37
N THR A 141 -10.89 18.74 -13.65
CA THR A 141 -10.93 19.73 -12.57
C THR A 141 -10.66 19.11 -11.21
N TYR A 142 -9.92 19.85 -10.38
CA TYR A 142 -9.62 19.49 -9.00
C TYR A 142 -10.57 20.21 -8.05
N ARG A 143 -11.05 19.50 -7.03
CA ARG A 143 -11.81 20.08 -5.91
C ARG A 143 -11.31 19.55 -4.57
N PRO A 144 -11.50 20.28 -3.47
CA PRO A 144 -11.21 19.74 -2.14
C PRO A 144 -11.89 18.39 -1.91
N SER A 145 -11.16 17.45 -1.32
CA SER A 145 -11.68 16.14 -0.93
C SER A 145 -12.62 16.23 0.26
N THR A 146 -13.58 15.32 0.33
CA THR A 146 -14.62 15.26 1.36
C THR A 146 -14.59 13.95 2.12
N LEU A 147 -15.32 13.87 3.24
CA LEU A 147 -15.52 12.63 3.97
C LEU A 147 -16.19 11.54 3.11
N ALA A 148 -17.10 11.95 2.21
CA ALA A 148 -17.74 11.04 1.26
C ALA A 148 -16.73 10.46 0.26
N ASP A 149 -15.79 11.27 -0.23
CA ASP A 149 -14.74 10.80 -1.15
C ASP A 149 -13.84 9.75 -0.50
N LEU A 150 -13.46 9.96 0.77
CA LEU A 150 -12.67 9.00 1.53
C LEU A 150 -13.43 7.68 1.72
N TYR A 151 -14.72 7.77 2.08
CA TYR A 151 -15.57 6.58 2.25
C TYR A 151 -15.74 5.80 0.94
N ASP A 152 -15.95 6.49 -0.18
CA ASP A 152 -16.04 5.85 -1.50
C ASP A 152 -14.70 5.23 -1.94
N ALA A 153 -13.56 5.86 -1.61
CA ALA A 153 -12.25 5.25 -1.82
C ALA A 153 -12.07 3.96 -1.01
N ALA A 154 -12.53 3.94 0.25
CA ALA A 154 -12.52 2.74 1.09
C ALA A 154 -13.38 1.62 0.50
N ARG A 155 -14.58 1.95 0.01
CA ARG A 155 -15.48 0.99 -0.65
C ARG A 155 -14.91 0.43 -1.94
N LEU A 156 -14.24 1.26 -2.74
CA LEU A 156 -13.50 0.79 -3.91
C LEU A 156 -12.37 -0.14 -3.49
N ALA A 157 -11.57 0.23 -2.48
CA ALA A 157 -10.51 -0.64 -1.97
C ALA A 157 -11.05 -2.00 -1.52
N ASP A 158 -12.20 -2.03 -0.84
CA ASP A 158 -12.85 -3.27 -0.40
C ASP A 158 -13.22 -4.19 -1.58
N ALA A 159 -13.72 -3.61 -2.68
CA ALA A 159 -14.15 -4.33 -3.88
C ALA A 159 -13.01 -4.69 -4.85
N LEU A 160 -11.89 -3.98 -4.80
CA LEU A 160 -10.73 -4.18 -5.67
C LEU A 160 -9.78 -5.21 -5.05
N GLU A 161 -9.54 -6.31 -5.77
CA GLU A 161 -8.86 -7.50 -5.25
C GLU A 161 -7.41 -7.22 -4.84
N PHE A 162 -6.66 -6.49 -5.66
CA PHE A 162 -5.22 -6.29 -5.48
C PHE A 162 -4.87 -5.06 -4.64
N ILE A 163 -5.82 -4.57 -3.84
CA ILE A 163 -5.57 -3.55 -2.83
C ILE A 163 -5.74 -4.24 -1.49
N ASP A 164 -4.64 -4.70 -0.91
CA ASP A 164 -4.62 -5.57 0.27
C ASP A 164 -4.90 -4.78 1.56
N LEU A 165 -4.51 -3.51 1.60
CA LEU A 165 -4.65 -2.63 2.76
C LEU A 165 -5.17 -1.24 2.36
N PHE A 166 -6.07 -0.67 3.18
CA PHE A 166 -6.58 0.68 3.00
C PHE A 166 -5.92 1.68 3.97
N GLN A 167 -4.75 2.19 3.59
CA GLN A 167 -4.13 3.34 4.28
C GLN A 167 -4.79 4.60 3.74
N ARG A 168 -5.32 5.45 4.62
CA ARG A 168 -6.08 6.65 4.26
C ARG A 168 -5.43 7.44 3.10
N PRO A 169 -6.05 7.49 1.91
CA PRO A 169 -5.50 8.24 0.79
C PRO A 169 -5.89 9.72 0.77
N LEU A 170 -6.91 10.13 1.53
CA LEU A 170 -7.51 11.47 1.43
C LEU A 170 -7.57 12.15 2.81
N VAL A 171 -7.35 13.46 2.83
CA VAL A 171 -7.70 14.33 3.98
C VAL A 171 -9.10 14.90 3.72
N CYS A 172 -10.03 14.72 4.65
CA CYS A 172 -11.39 15.25 4.52
C CYS A 172 -11.39 16.78 4.76
N ARG A 173 -11.49 17.58 3.70
CA ARG A 173 -11.41 19.06 3.76
C ARG A 173 -12.75 19.73 4.09
N ASP A 174 -13.82 18.95 4.18
CA ASP A 174 -15.17 19.35 4.60
C ASP A 174 -15.37 19.28 6.13
N LEU A 175 -14.34 18.89 6.88
CA LEU A 175 -14.34 18.87 8.35
C LEU A 175 -13.27 19.84 8.87
N GLU A 176 -13.71 20.94 9.50
CA GLU A 176 -12.81 21.99 10.01
C GLU A 176 -12.25 21.67 11.40
N ASP A 177 -13.06 21.03 12.26
CA ASP A 177 -12.64 20.66 13.60
C ASP A 177 -11.68 19.46 13.55
N PRO A 178 -10.43 19.57 14.07
CA PRO A 178 -9.45 18.49 13.99
C PRO A 178 -9.87 17.20 14.70
N ARG A 179 -10.67 17.28 15.77
CA ARG A 179 -11.18 16.10 16.48
C ARG A 179 -12.22 15.38 15.64
N GLU A 180 -13.16 16.13 15.05
CA GLU A 180 -14.13 15.57 14.11
C GLU A 180 -13.44 14.97 12.89
N LEU A 181 -12.43 15.65 12.33
CA LEU A 181 -11.63 15.15 11.20
C LEU A 181 -11.01 13.78 11.51
N ASP A 182 -10.28 13.66 12.62
CA ASP A 182 -9.58 12.43 13.00
C ASP A 182 -10.57 11.27 13.23
N LEU A 183 -11.64 11.50 14.00
CA LEU A 183 -12.61 10.48 14.37
C LEU A 183 -13.48 10.04 13.18
N ASN A 184 -13.91 10.97 12.33
CA ASN A 184 -14.69 10.65 11.13
C ASN A 184 -13.86 9.97 10.07
N THR A 185 -12.60 10.36 9.93
CA THR A 185 -11.66 9.69 9.05
C THR A 185 -11.49 8.23 9.45
N LEU A 186 -11.22 7.96 10.74
CA LEU A 186 -11.13 6.59 11.25
C LEU A 186 -12.43 5.81 10.97
N TYR A 187 -13.57 6.40 11.33
CA TYR A 187 -14.87 5.76 11.13
C TYR A 187 -15.17 5.48 9.65
N ALA A 188 -14.88 6.40 8.73
CA ALA A 188 -15.09 6.20 7.29
C ALA A 188 -14.22 5.07 6.73
N CYS A 189 -12.95 4.97 7.15
CA CYS A 189 -12.10 3.84 6.79
C CYS A 189 -12.70 2.52 7.30
N LEU A 190 -13.09 2.47 8.58
CA LEU A 190 -13.64 1.26 9.22
C LEU A 190 -14.98 0.83 8.62
N ALA A 191 -15.86 1.77 8.30
CA ALA A 191 -17.16 1.48 7.71
C ALA A 191 -17.05 1.13 6.21
N GLY A 192 -16.03 1.65 5.53
CA GLY A 192 -15.87 1.53 4.08
C GLY A 192 -15.14 0.27 3.63
N THR A 193 -14.40 -0.42 4.50
CA THR A 193 -13.77 -1.70 4.17
C THR A 193 -13.56 -2.60 5.39
N ALA A 194 -13.63 -3.91 5.16
CA ALA A 194 -13.30 -4.94 6.14
C ALA A 194 -11.80 -5.31 6.16
N LYS A 195 -11.03 -4.82 5.17
CA LYS A 195 -9.58 -4.99 5.06
C LYS A 195 -8.86 -4.26 6.20
N PRO A 196 -7.60 -4.61 6.49
CA PRO A 196 -6.78 -3.81 7.39
C PRO A 196 -6.75 -2.35 6.91
N ILE A 197 -6.84 -1.42 7.87
CA ILE A 197 -6.77 0.01 7.57
C ILE A 197 -5.53 0.65 8.19
N GLY A 198 -5.21 1.83 7.70
CA GLY A 198 -4.33 2.73 8.43
C GLY A 198 -4.84 4.17 8.39
N THR A 199 -4.50 4.94 9.42
CA THR A 199 -4.84 6.37 9.52
C THR A 199 -3.79 7.12 10.34
N SER A 200 -3.84 8.45 10.31
CA SER A 200 -3.09 9.32 11.22
C SER A 200 -4.05 10.09 12.12
N PHE A 201 -3.51 10.61 13.23
CA PHE A 201 -4.22 11.49 14.15
C PHE A 201 -3.43 12.79 14.32
N THR A 202 -4.15 13.88 14.51
CA THR A 202 -3.58 15.21 14.69
C THR A 202 -3.09 15.40 16.13
N ARG A 203 -3.81 14.82 17.11
CA ARG A 203 -3.50 14.99 18.53
C ARG A 203 -3.63 13.71 19.34
N ALA A 204 -2.87 13.62 20.42
CA ALA A 204 -2.83 12.46 21.30
C ALA A 204 -4.18 12.19 21.99
N GLU A 205 -4.93 13.24 22.34
CA GLU A 205 -6.25 13.10 22.93
C GLU A 205 -7.25 12.47 21.94
N HIS A 206 -7.19 12.86 20.67
CA HIS A 206 -8.02 12.28 19.61
C HIS A 206 -7.64 10.83 19.34
N MET A 207 -6.34 10.50 19.40
CA MET A 207 -5.85 9.13 19.30
C MET A 207 -6.41 8.24 20.42
N ALA A 208 -6.49 8.75 21.66
CA ALA A 208 -7.10 8.04 22.77
C ALA A 208 -8.60 7.78 22.55
N GLU A 209 -9.33 8.77 22.02
CA GLU A 209 -10.73 8.58 21.60
C GLU A 209 -10.86 7.60 20.43
N GLY A 210 -9.93 7.64 19.47
CA GLY A 210 -9.83 6.70 18.36
C GLY A 210 -9.63 5.26 18.83
N LEU A 211 -8.79 5.03 19.85
CA LEU A 211 -8.67 3.72 20.49
C LEU A 211 -9.99 3.28 21.13
N ALA A 212 -10.70 4.18 21.81
CA ALA A 212 -12.01 3.86 22.37
C ALA A 212 -13.04 3.49 21.29
N LEU A 213 -12.98 4.11 20.11
CA LEU A 213 -13.76 3.77 18.93
C LEU A 213 -13.38 2.38 18.40
N LEU A 214 -12.07 2.11 18.23
CA LEU A 214 -11.55 0.81 17.81
C LEU A 214 -11.95 -0.32 18.77
N HIS A 215 -11.88 -0.09 20.08
CA HIS A 215 -12.33 -1.05 21.10
C HIS A 215 -13.82 -1.36 20.98
N ALA A 216 -14.65 -0.36 20.68
CA ALA A 216 -16.08 -0.57 20.46
C ALA A 216 -16.36 -1.38 19.19
N VAL A 217 -15.60 -1.16 18.10
CA VAL A 217 -15.69 -1.97 16.88
C VAL A 217 -15.23 -3.40 17.12
N ALA A 218 -14.14 -3.58 17.87
CA ALA A 218 -13.63 -4.90 18.24
C ALA A 218 -14.50 -5.65 19.26
N GLY A 219 -15.38 -4.93 19.97
CA GLY A 219 -16.22 -5.42 21.07
C GLY A 219 -15.60 -5.26 22.46
N SER A 220 -14.27 -5.14 22.58
CA SER A 220 -13.57 -4.77 23.82
C SER A 220 -12.11 -4.37 23.53
N GLU A 221 -11.43 -3.79 24.52
CA GLU A 221 -9.97 -3.55 24.44
C GLU A 221 -9.18 -4.87 24.30
N GLU A 222 -9.58 -5.92 25.02
CA GLU A 222 -8.94 -7.23 24.93
C GLU A 222 -9.07 -7.82 23.52
N ALA A 223 -10.26 -7.73 22.92
CA ALA A 223 -10.50 -8.18 21.56
C ALA A 223 -9.68 -7.39 20.53
N TRP A 224 -9.58 -6.07 20.70
CA TRP A 224 -8.73 -5.20 19.89
C TRP A 224 -7.25 -5.60 19.98
N ARG A 225 -6.71 -5.75 21.20
CA ARG A 225 -5.29 -6.12 21.40
C ARG A 225 -4.94 -7.49 20.83
N ARG A 226 -5.91 -8.41 20.77
CA ARG A 226 -5.73 -9.73 20.16
C ARG A 226 -5.72 -9.67 18.62
N ARG A 227 -6.46 -8.74 18.02
CA ARG A 227 -6.61 -8.59 16.56
C ARG A 227 -6.64 -7.11 16.16
N PRO A 228 -5.50 -6.39 16.21
CA PRO A 228 -5.48 -4.99 15.81
C PRO A 228 -5.66 -4.89 14.28
N PHE A 229 -6.79 -4.32 13.85
CA PHE A 229 -7.16 -4.17 12.44
C PHE A 229 -6.95 -2.77 11.87
N ALA A 230 -6.31 -1.89 12.64
CA ALA A 230 -5.90 -0.57 12.21
C ALA A 230 -4.44 -0.32 12.60
N SER A 231 -3.69 0.35 11.74
CA SER A 231 -2.32 0.82 12.03
C SER A 231 -2.24 2.34 12.05
N LEU A 232 -1.34 2.87 12.87
CA LEU A 232 -1.05 4.30 12.91
C LEU A 232 0.00 4.63 11.84
N SER A 233 -0.32 5.55 10.94
CA SER A 233 0.64 6.21 10.07
C SER A 233 1.27 7.38 10.83
N SER A 234 2.55 7.27 11.20
CA SER A 234 3.23 8.26 12.06
C SER A 234 4.43 8.89 11.37
N CYS A 235 4.30 10.16 10.98
CA CYS A 235 5.41 11.02 10.63
C CYS A 235 6.03 11.60 11.92
N PHE A 236 6.56 10.71 12.77
CA PHE A 236 7.13 11.06 14.09
C PHE A 236 8.40 11.92 13.97
N VAL A 237 8.97 12.02 12.77
CA VAL A 237 10.13 12.83 12.44
C VAL A 237 9.74 13.88 11.39
N VAL A 238 10.32 15.09 11.51
CA VAL A 238 10.36 16.12 10.48
C VAL A 238 11.78 16.16 9.93
N PRO A 239 12.02 15.63 8.72
CA PRO A 239 13.33 15.69 8.09
C PRO A 239 13.80 17.15 7.90
N PRO A 240 15.10 17.45 8.10
CA PRO A 240 16.16 16.51 8.50
C PRO A 240 16.30 16.35 10.02
N LEU A 241 16.18 15.11 10.50
CA LEU A 241 16.60 14.65 11.84
C LEU A 241 16.00 15.47 13.01
N ARG A 242 14.68 15.73 13.01
CA ARG A 242 13.97 16.40 14.12
C ARG A 242 12.74 15.62 14.55
N TRP A 243 12.48 15.49 15.84
CA TRP A 243 11.25 14.86 16.32
C TRP A 243 10.05 15.80 16.10
N ALA A 244 8.95 15.24 15.60
CA ALA A 244 7.67 15.93 15.48
C ALA A 244 6.90 15.78 16.80
N GLU A 245 6.81 16.84 17.60
CA GLU A 245 6.25 16.81 18.97
C GLU A 245 4.87 16.14 19.05
N ASP A 246 3.89 16.62 18.28
CA ASP A 246 2.52 16.11 18.33
C ASP A 246 2.42 14.67 17.80
N ALA A 247 3.14 14.35 16.72
CA ALA A 247 3.17 13.01 16.17
C ALA A 247 3.82 12.01 17.14
N CYS A 248 4.84 12.43 17.90
CA CYS A 248 5.45 11.61 18.95
C CYS A 248 4.49 11.35 20.12
N ARG A 249 3.69 12.35 20.51
CA ARG A 249 2.64 12.15 21.54
C ARG A 249 1.55 11.19 21.06
N VAL A 250 1.13 11.29 19.81
CA VAL A 250 0.18 10.36 19.17
C VAL A 250 0.76 8.94 19.12
N LEU A 251 2.02 8.82 18.68
CA LEU A 251 2.77 7.56 18.63
C LEU A 251 2.78 6.85 19.99
N GLU A 252 3.09 7.60 21.03
CA GLU A 252 3.11 7.13 22.41
C GLU A 252 1.78 6.55 22.90
N VAL A 253 0.65 7.19 22.55
CA VAL A 253 -0.69 6.69 22.86
C VAL A 253 -0.99 5.42 22.06
N ALA A 254 -0.68 5.42 20.76
CA ALA A 254 -0.94 4.29 19.87
C ALA A 254 -0.19 3.02 20.30
N VAL A 255 1.12 3.13 20.58
CA VAL A 255 1.96 2.00 21.01
C VAL A 255 1.45 1.40 22.33
N ARG A 256 1.13 2.25 23.33
CA ARG A 256 0.55 1.77 24.60
C ARG A 256 -0.85 1.15 24.40
N GLY A 257 -1.63 1.68 23.45
CA GLY A 257 -2.91 1.13 22.99
C GLY A 257 -2.81 -0.21 22.25
N GLY A 258 -1.61 -0.68 21.92
CA GLY A 258 -1.42 -1.93 21.17
C GLY A 258 -1.68 -1.80 19.66
N MET A 259 -1.66 -0.59 19.13
CA MET A 259 -1.80 -0.33 17.70
C MET A 259 -0.45 -0.49 16.99
N PRO A 260 -0.36 -1.29 15.91
CA PRO A 260 0.83 -1.32 15.05
C PRO A 260 1.11 0.07 14.47
N VAL A 261 2.39 0.40 14.28
CA VAL A 261 2.79 1.73 13.79
C VAL A 261 3.61 1.60 12.51
N LEU A 262 3.23 2.35 11.49
CA LEU A 262 4.09 2.69 10.36
C LEU A 262 4.94 3.90 10.73
N LEU A 263 6.24 3.67 10.90
CA LEU A 263 7.24 4.71 11.19
C LEU A 263 7.70 5.34 9.88
N LEU A 264 7.26 6.58 9.63
CA LEU A 264 7.53 7.31 8.40
C LEU A 264 8.58 8.39 8.59
N ALA A 265 9.67 8.27 7.83
CA ALA A 265 10.60 9.35 7.56
C ALA A 265 10.47 9.70 6.07
N ALA A 266 10.09 10.94 5.78
CA ALA A 266 9.63 11.36 4.44
C ALA A 266 10.41 12.58 3.93
N GLY A 267 11.73 12.50 3.97
CA GLY A 267 12.59 13.59 3.53
C GLY A 267 12.70 13.67 2.01
N GLN A 268 12.93 14.88 1.49
CA GLN A 268 13.02 15.15 0.06
C GLN A 268 14.47 15.33 -0.36
N ALA A 269 14.97 14.43 -1.21
CA ALA A 269 16.32 14.47 -1.76
C ALA A 269 16.56 15.80 -2.49
N GLY A 270 17.49 16.57 -1.95
CA GLY A 270 17.86 17.91 -2.44
C GLY A 270 17.08 19.06 -1.82
N ALA A 271 16.20 18.80 -0.85
CA ALA A 271 15.52 19.81 -0.05
C ALA A 271 15.68 19.54 1.46
N THR A 272 15.02 18.50 1.99
CA THR A 272 15.07 18.12 3.42
C THR A 272 15.91 16.88 3.71
N SER A 273 16.50 16.27 2.67
CA SER A 273 17.53 15.24 2.74
C SER A 273 18.62 15.53 1.69
N PRO A 274 19.82 14.92 1.77
CA PRO A 274 20.88 15.15 0.79
C PRO A 274 20.41 14.88 -0.66
N ALA A 275 20.87 15.70 -1.60
CA ALA A 275 20.56 15.50 -3.03
C ALA A 275 21.13 14.18 -3.60
N ALA A 276 22.23 13.69 -3.03
CA ALA A 276 22.78 12.39 -3.38
C ALA A 276 21.84 11.29 -2.87
N LEU A 277 21.32 10.45 -3.77
CA LEU A 277 20.32 9.42 -3.45
C LEU A 277 20.75 8.51 -2.30
N ALA A 278 22.02 8.08 -2.27
CA ALA A 278 22.54 7.26 -1.17
C ALA A 278 22.51 8.00 0.18
N GLY A 279 22.76 9.31 0.18
CA GLY A 279 22.69 10.15 1.38
C GLY A 279 21.25 10.32 1.87
N ALA A 280 20.28 10.45 0.96
CA ALA A 280 18.87 10.44 1.30
C ALA A 280 18.46 9.12 1.96
N VAL A 281 18.84 7.97 1.37
CA VAL A 281 18.59 6.64 1.97
C VAL A 281 19.22 6.54 3.37
N VAL A 282 20.47 6.98 3.55
CA VAL A 282 21.14 6.97 4.87
C VAL A 282 20.35 7.78 5.90
N GLN A 283 19.90 8.98 5.56
CA GLN A 283 19.16 9.83 6.48
C GLN A 283 17.82 9.19 6.89
N GLU A 284 17.00 8.77 5.92
CA GLU A 284 15.68 8.21 6.25
C GLU A 284 15.80 6.87 7.00
N VAL A 285 16.79 6.03 6.65
CA VAL A 285 17.07 4.80 7.42
C VAL A 285 17.45 5.13 8.85
N ALA A 286 18.32 6.13 9.08
CA ALA A 286 18.69 6.56 10.43
C ALA A 286 17.46 7.04 11.22
N GLU A 287 16.65 7.92 10.63
CA GLU A 287 15.44 8.45 11.27
C GLU A 287 14.47 7.35 11.70
N VAL A 288 14.16 6.41 10.80
CA VAL A 288 13.25 5.30 11.11
C VAL A 288 13.83 4.35 12.16
N LEU A 289 15.14 4.11 12.16
CA LEU A 289 15.79 3.31 13.21
C LEU A 289 15.72 4.00 14.59
N ALA A 290 15.83 5.32 14.67
CA ALA A 290 15.57 6.06 15.92
C ALA A 290 14.11 5.89 16.38
N GLY A 291 13.15 5.97 15.45
CA GLY A 291 11.74 5.69 15.72
C GLY A 291 11.52 4.26 16.23
N LEU A 292 12.22 3.27 15.67
CA LEU A 292 12.14 1.87 16.09
C LEU A 292 12.64 1.71 17.53
N VAL A 293 13.79 2.30 17.87
CA VAL A 293 14.29 2.32 19.26
C VAL A 293 13.24 2.94 20.18
N TYR A 294 12.64 4.05 19.77
CA TYR A 294 11.64 4.72 20.58
C TYR A 294 10.39 3.86 20.83
N VAL A 295 9.86 3.21 19.79
CA VAL A 295 8.72 2.29 19.92
C VAL A 295 9.04 1.12 20.85
N GLN A 296 10.23 0.51 20.72
CA GLN A 296 10.63 -0.60 21.59
C GLN A 296 10.90 -0.16 23.03
N ALA A 297 11.36 1.08 23.25
CA ALA A 297 11.52 1.67 24.58
C ALA A 297 10.17 1.96 25.27
N ILE A 298 9.14 2.34 24.51
CA ILE A 298 7.77 2.48 25.04
C ILE A 298 7.21 1.10 25.42
N ARG A 299 7.36 0.11 24.54
CA ARG A 299 6.87 -1.25 24.75
C ARG A 299 7.67 -2.26 23.93
N ALA A 300 8.47 -3.06 24.63
CA ALA A 300 9.21 -4.16 24.01
C ALA A 300 8.26 -5.12 23.26
N GLY A 301 8.62 -5.47 22.02
CA GLY A 301 7.84 -6.33 21.15
C GLY A 301 6.66 -5.63 20.46
N ALA A 302 6.49 -4.31 20.59
CA ALA A 302 5.47 -3.59 19.85
C ALA A 302 5.70 -3.71 18.32
N PRO A 303 4.68 -4.04 17.52
CA PRO A 303 4.81 -4.13 16.07
C PRO A 303 5.05 -2.75 15.44
N ALA A 304 6.11 -2.64 14.65
CA ALA A 304 6.43 -1.46 13.85
C ALA A 304 6.76 -1.86 12.42
N ILE A 305 6.40 -0.99 11.47
CA ILE A 305 6.75 -1.11 10.05
C ILE A 305 7.85 -0.09 9.77
N PHE A 306 8.96 -0.58 9.25
CA PHE A 306 10.13 0.20 8.86
C PHE A 306 9.82 0.95 7.55
N GLY A 307 9.55 2.26 7.63
CA GLY A 307 9.11 3.08 6.49
C GLY A 307 10.01 4.26 6.12
N PRO A 308 11.26 4.02 5.63
CA PRO A 308 12.12 5.10 5.14
C PRO A 308 11.71 5.50 3.72
N TRP A 309 11.10 6.68 3.56
CA TRP A 309 10.49 7.14 2.31
C TRP A 309 11.17 8.41 1.78
N PRO A 310 12.45 8.33 1.33
CA PRO A 310 13.06 9.45 0.65
C PRO A 310 12.31 9.76 -0.64
N PHE A 311 11.75 10.95 -0.74
CA PHE A 311 11.10 11.48 -1.92
C PHE A 311 12.08 12.28 -2.79
N VAL A 312 11.77 12.46 -4.07
CA VAL A 312 12.58 13.29 -4.97
C VAL A 312 11.97 14.67 -5.13
N SER A 313 12.83 15.70 -5.16
CA SER A 313 12.45 17.04 -5.63
C SER A 313 12.98 17.26 -7.05
N ASP A 314 12.15 17.78 -7.94
CA ASP A 314 12.62 18.35 -9.20
C ASP A 314 13.39 19.64 -8.89
N LEU A 315 14.72 19.55 -8.87
CA LEU A 315 15.60 20.65 -8.48
C LEU A 315 15.50 21.89 -9.37
N ARG A 316 14.85 21.79 -10.54
CA ARG A 316 14.62 22.94 -11.43
C ARG A 316 13.41 23.77 -10.98
N THR A 317 12.43 23.13 -10.36
CA THR A 317 11.13 23.74 -10.03
C THR A 317 10.86 23.79 -8.53
N GLY A 318 11.56 22.97 -7.74
CA GLY A 318 11.30 22.75 -6.32
C GLY A 318 10.08 21.87 -6.03
N ALA A 319 9.37 21.39 -7.05
CA ALA A 319 8.22 20.51 -6.88
C ALA A 319 8.65 19.09 -6.49
N MET A 320 7.81 18.38 -5.74
CA MET A 320 8.00 16.95 -5.52
C MET A 320 7.81 16.17 -6.82
N SER A 321 8.61 15.13 -7.02
CA SER A 321 8.51 14.21 -8.15
C SER A 321 8.41 12.77 -7.66
N GLY A 322 7.19 12.25 -7.62
CA GLY A 322 6.89 10.88 -7.18
C GLY A 322 6.94 9.85 -8.31
N GLY A 323 6.81 10.30 -9.57
CA GLY A 323 6.77 9.42 -10.72
C GLY A 323 8.14 9.11 -11.34
N SER A 324 9.20 9.75 -10.88
CA SER A 324 10.54 9.68 -11.47
C SER A 324 11.21 8.31 -11.35
N GLY A 325 12.23 8.08 -12.17
CA GLY A 325 13.06 6.87 -12.09
C GLY A 325 13.92 6.84 -10.81
N GLU A 326 14.37 8.02 -10.37
CA GLU A 326 15.08 8.22 -9.11
C GLU A 326 14.20 7.82 -7.91
N GLN A 327 12.90 8.16 -7.94
CA GLN A 327 11.95 7.73 -6.92
C GLN A 327 11.85 6.20 -6.87
N ALA A 328 11.73 5.54 -8.03
CA ALA A 328 11.66 4.09 -8.09
C ALA A 328 12.94 3.43 -7.54
N LEU A 329 14.12 3.99 -7.83
CA LEU A 329 15.39 3.51 -7.30
C LEU A 329 15.52 3.71 -5.77
N LEU A 330 15.12 4.88 -5.26
CA LEU A 330 15.13 5.17 -3.82
C LEU A 330 14.24 4.19 -3.05
N MET A 331 13.02 3.98 -3.51
CA MET A 331 12.07 3.06 -2.87
C MET A 331 12.53 1.61 -2.96
N ALA A 332 13.11 1.19 -4.08
CA ALA A 332 13.71 -0.14 -4.20
C ALA A 332 14.93 -0.33 -3.28
N ALA A 333 15.77 0.70 -3.12
CA ALA A 333 16.90 0.67 -2.18
C ALA A 333 16.42 0.58 -0.72
N CYS A 334 15.39 1.35 -0.35
CA CYS A 334 14.77 1.28 0.98
C CYS A 334 14.12 -0.08 1.27
N ALA A 335 13.42 -0.66 0.29
CA ALA A 335 12.89 -2.02 0.37
C ALA A 335 14.01 -3.03 0.64
N GLN A 336 15.13 -2.91 -0.07
CA GLN A 336 16.29 -3.77 0.11
C GLN A 336 16.96 -3.59 1.48
N MET A 337 17.02 -2.36 2.02
CA MET A 337 17.48 -2.10 3.39
C MET A 337 16.56 -2.74 4.44
N GLY A 338 15.26 -2.69 4.22
CA GLY A 338 14.28 -3.41 5.02
C GLY A 338 14.55 -4.91 5.13
N ARG A 339 14.83 -5.53 3.98
CA ARG A 339 15.26 -6.94 3.90
C ARG A 339 16.60 -7.20 4.57
N PHE A 340 17.56 -6.29 4.40
CA PHE A 340 18.87 -6.38 5.07
C PHE A 340 18.72 -6.43 6.59
N TYR A 341 17.77 -5.67 7.13
CA TYR A 341 17.46 -5.70 8.56
C TYR A 341 16.54 -6.85 8.97
N ASP A 342 15.89 -7.56 8.05
CA ASP A 342 14.77 -8.49 8.31
C ASP A 342 13.64 -7.81 9.11
N LEU A 343 13.27 -6.58 8.74
CA LEU A 343 12.17 -5.85 9.36
C LEU A 343 10.97 -5.77 8.40
N PRO A 344 9.73 -5.89 8.90
CA PRO A 344 8.53 -5.57 8.13
C PRO A 344 8.64 -4.17 7.54
N THR A 345 8.64 -4.07 6.22
CA THR A 345 9.04 -2.85 5.52
C THR A 345 7.94 -2.29 4.65
N GLY A 346 7.70 -0.99 4.80
CA GLY A 346 6.77 -0.21 4.00
C GLY A 346 7.52 0.77 3.11
N VAL A 347 7.17 0.84 1.82
CA VAL A 347 7.73 1.82 0.87
C VAL A 347 6.62 2.44 0.04
N ALA A 348 6.85 3.62 -0.54
CA ALA A 348 5.92 4.25 -1.46
C ALA A 348 6.16 3.77 -2.90
N SER A 349 5.10 3.69 -3.71
CA SER A 349 5.17 3.43 -5.15
C SER A 349 3.81 3.71 -5.77
N GLY A 350 3.77 4.27 -6.98
CA GLY A 350 2.51 4.43 -7.72
C GLY A 350 1.83 5.79 -7.58
N MET A 351 2.42 6.74 -6.84
CA MET A 351 2.11 8.14 -7.07
C MET A 351 2.72 8.61 -8.40
N THR A 352 1.99 9.46 -9.12
CA THR A 352 2.43 10.04 -10.40
C THR A 352 2.42 11.55 -10.33
N ASP A 353 3.33 12.17 -11.08
CA ASP A 353 3.40 13.61 -11.26
C ASP A 353 2.36 14.11 -12.27
N SER A 354 1.75 13.20 -13.04
CA SER A 354 0.65 13.49 -13.95
C SER A 354 -0.58 13.94 -13.19
N LYS A 355 -1.32 14.87 -13.80
CA LYS A 355 -2.52 15.49 -13.20
C LYS A 355 -3.76 14.64 -13.48
N LEU A 356 -3.69 13.74 -14.44
CA LEU A 356 -4.80 12.91 -14.89
C LEU A 356 -4.31 11.48 -15.13
N THR A 357 -5.24 10.55 -15.31
CA THR A 357 -4.91 9.17 -15.66
C THR A 357 -4.63 9.07 -17.16
N ASP A 358 -3.44 9.50 -17.56
CA ASP A 358 -2.99 9.57 -18.95
C ASP A 358 -1.77 8.66 -19.24
N ALA A 359 -1.12 8.86 -20.39
CA ALA A 359 0.06 8.10 -20.77
C ALA A 359 1.25 8.32 -19.83
N GLN A 360 1.40 9.54 -19.27
CA GLN A 360 2.43 9.82 -18.27
C GLN A 360 2.16 9.03 -16.99
N ALA A 361 0.92 9.06 -16.48
CA ALA A 361 0.53 8.28 -15.30
C ALA A 361 0.82 6.79 -15.48
N GLY A 362 0.41 6.21 -16.62
CA GLY A 362 0.67 4.80 -16.92
C GLY A 362 2.15 4.44 -16.97
N ALA A 363 3.00 5.30 -17.54
CA ALA A 363 4.43 5.07 -17.63
C ALA A 363 5.13 5.15 -16.27
N GLU A 364 4.83 6.19 -15.49
CA GLU A 364 5.43 6.44 -14.17
C GLU A 364 5.04 5.34 -13.17
N ILE A 365 3.74 5.02 -13.08
CA ILE A 365 3.22 3.98 -12.18
C ILE A 365 3.76 2.61 -12.58
N GLY A 366 3.76 2.29 -13.88
CA GLY A 366 4.27 1.02 -14.39
C GLY A 366 5.74 0.80 -14.05
N LEU A 367 6.60 1.81 -14.27
CA LEU A 367 8.02 1.76 -13.91
C LEU A 367 8.21 1.57 -12.39
N ASN A 368 7.53 2.40 -11.59
CA ASN A 368 7.64 2.39 -10.14
C ASN A 368 7.24 1.03 -9.56
N HIS A 369 6.05 0.53 -9.91
CA HIS A 369 5.60 -0.76 -9.40
C HIS A 369 6.49 -1.91 -9.85
N ALA A 370 6.94 -1.92 -11.11
CA ALA A 370 7.79 -3.00 -11.60
C ALA A 370 9.10 -3.11 -10.80
N LEU A 371 9.75 -1.99 -10.47
CA LEU A 371 11.02 -2.01 -9.74
C LEU A 371 10.81 -2.22 -8.24
N VAL A 372 9.92 -1.45 -7.62
CA VAL A 372 9.72 -1.45 -6.17
C VAL A 372 9.09 -2.75 -5.69
N ALA A 373 8.06 -3.24 -6.39
CA ALA A 373 7.44 -4.50 -6.02
C ALA A 373 8.40 -5.69 -6.18
N ASN A 374 9.37 -5.63 -7.09
CA ASN A 374 10.41 -6.66 -7.24
C ASN A 374 11.58 -6.52 -6.26
N ALA A 375 11.68 -5.40 -5.52
CA ALA A 375 12.73 -5.16 -4.53
C ALA A 375 12.46 -5.80 -3.16
N GLY A 376 11.23 -6.31 -2.95
CA GLY A 376 10.88 -7.15 -1.81
C GLY A 376 10.54 -6.41 -0.52
N ALA A 377 9.86 -5.26 -0.62
CA ALA A 377 9.13 -4.66 0.49
C ALA A 377 7.88 -5.51 0.84
N ASP A 378 7.39 -5.39 2.08
CA ASP A 378 6.18 -6.09 2.52
C ASP A 378 4.92 -5.29 2.19
N LEU A 379 4.98 -3.96 2.30
CA LEU A 379 3.87 -3.06 1.98
C LEU A 379 4.31 -2.00 0.98
N VAL A 380 3.58 -1.91 -0.13
CA VAL A 380 3.76 -0.90 -1.17
C VAL A 380 2.59 0.07 -1.08
N TYR A 381 2.84 1.24 -0.50
CA TYR A 381 1.87 2.31 -0.27
C TYR A 381 1.76 3.25 -1.46
N GLU A 382 0.69 4.05 -1.48
CA GLU A 382 0.37 5.03 -2.53
C GLU A 382 0.10 4.40 -3.89
N ALA A 383 -0.22 3.10 -3.90
CA ALA A 383 -0.21 2.30 -5.10
C ALA A 383 -1.39 2.51 -6.03
N ALA A 384 -2.43 3.17 -5.56
CA ALA A 384 -3.64 3.37 -6.36
C ALA A 384 -4.29 4.72 -6.07
N GLY A 385 -4.65 5.41 -7.15
CA GLY A 385 -5.46 6.62 -7.19
C GLY A 385 -4.68 7.94 -7.04
N MET A 386 -3.42 7.92 -6.63
CA MET A 386 -2.64 9.15 -6.39
C MET A 386 -2.22 9.86 -7.68
N ARG A 387 -2.47 11.17 -7.76
CA ARG A 387 -2.16 12.05 -8.90
C ARG A 387 -1.52 13.35 -8.42
N ALA A 388 -0.91 14.07 -9.35
CA ALA A 388 -0.30 15.38 -9.12
C ALA A 388 0.64 15.40 -7.91
N SER A 389 1.50 14.40 -7.80
CA SER A 389 2.50 14.30 -6.73
C SER A 389 1.85 14.40 -5.34
N LEU A 390 0.89 13.50 -5.07
CA LEU A 390 0.07 13.42 -3.84
C LEU A 390 -0.91 14.58 -3.59
N LEU A 391 -1.08 15.52 -4.52
CA LEU A 391 -2.06 16.60 -4.34
C LEU A 391 -3.48 16.22 -4.76
N GLY A 392 -3.64 15.16 -5.55
CA GLY A 392 -4.92 14.70 -6.08
C GLY A 392 -5.16 13.20 -5.89
N PHE A 393 -6.42 12.83 -5.77
CA PHE A 393 -6.87 11.46 -5.81
C PHE A 393 -7.94 11.25 -6.89
N SER A 394 -7.82 10.16 -7.64
CA SER A 394 -8.76 9.77 -8.69
C SER A 394 -9.38 8.42 -8.38
N HIS A 395 -10.69 8.38 -8.12
CA HIS A 395 -11.42 7.13 -7.88
C HIS A 395 -11.42 6.22 -9.12
N SER A 396 -11.58 6.78 -10.32
CA SER A 396 -11.48 5.99 -11.56
C SER A 396 -10.03 5.66 -11.91
N GLY A 397 -9.08 6.53 -11.56
CA GLY A 397 -7.65 6.25 -11.64
C GLY A 397 -7.26 5.04 -10.78
N MET A 398 -7.78 4.93 -9.56
CA MET A 398 -7.59 3.78 -8.68
C MET A 398 -8.01 2.45 -9.33
N VAL A 399 -9.06 2.44 -10.16
CA VAL A 399 -9.50 1.26 -10.93
C VAL A 399 -8.53 0.92 -12.07
N VAL A 400 -7.89 1.90 -12.69
CA VAL A 400 -6.83 1.68 -13.68
C VAL A 400 -5.57 1.15 -12.99
N ASP A 401 -5.19 1.77 -11.88
CA ASP A 401 -3.99 1.42 -11.12
C ASP A 401 -4.10 -0.01 -10.55
N HIS A 402 -5.32 -0.48 -10.22
CA HIS A 402 -5.57 -1.89 -9.89
C HIS A 402 -5.11 -2.88 -11.00
N ASP A 403 -5.31 -2.55 -12.28
CA ASP A 403 -4.80 -3.38 -13.38
C ASP A 403 -3.27 -3.32 -13.47
N CYS A 404 -2.66 -2.17 -13.16
CA CYS A 404 -1.21 -2.00 -13.08
C CYS A 404 -0.62 -2.84 -11.95
N ILE A 405 -1.23 -2.81 -10.75
CA ILE A 405 -0.82 -3.64 -9.60
C ILE A 405 -0.90 -5.13 -9.98
N ALA A 406 -1.99 -5.56 -10.63
CA ALA A 406 -2.14 -6.94 -11.09
C ALA A 406 -1.01 -7.36 -12.05
N ALA A 407 -0.64 -6.49 -12.98
CA ALA A 407 0.46 -6.76 -13.91
C ALA A 407 1.81 -6.84 -13.19
N SER A 408 2.06 -5.96 -12.20
CA SER A 408 3.29 -5.97 -11.41
C SER A 408 3.39 -7.18 -10.50
N LEU A 409 2.32 -7.59 -9.83
CA LEU A 409 2.28 -8.85 -9.08
C LEU A 409 2.55 -10.06 -9.98
N ARG A 410 2.07 -10.03 -11.23
CA ARG A 410 2.38 -11.12 -12.18
C ARG A 410 3.86 -11.14 -12.54
N ALA A 411 4.48 -9.98 -12.68
CA ALA A 411 5.92 -9.89 -12.88
C ALA A 411 6.69 -10.40 -11.65
N VAL A 412 6.27 -10.03 -10.43
CA VAL A 412 6.86 -10.51 -9.17
C VAL A 412 6.81 -12.04 -9.05
N ARG A 413 5.71 -12.69 -9.48
CA ARG A 413 5.61 -14.16 -9.46
C ARG A 413 6.69 -14.86 -10.31
N GLY A 414 7.22 -14.19 -11.32
CA GLY A 414 8.24 -14.77 -12.21
C GLY A 414 7.72 -15.92 -13.08
N ILE A 415 8.62 -16.83 -13.45
CA ILE A 415 8.32 -18.02 -14.26
C ILE A 415 8.58 -19.25 -13.40
N GLU A 416 7.55 -20.06 -13.18
CA GLU A 416 7.65 -21.35 -12.48
C GLU A 416 8.20 -22.41 -13.43
N THR A 417 9.25 -23.11 -13.02
CA THR A 417 9.93 -24.13 -13.82
C THR A 417 9.86 -25.48 -13.14
N ASP A 418 9.08 -26.38 -13.73
CA ASP A 418 8.98 -27.80 -13.39
C ASP A 418 8.75 -28.63 -14.67
N ASP A 419 8.76 -29.96 -14.55
CA ASP A 419 8.63 -30.86 -15.70
C ASP A 419 7.33 -30.64 -16.50
N ASP A 420 6.24 -30.27 -15.82
CA ASP A 420 4.94 -29.99 -16.46
C ASP A 420 4.95 -28.61 -17.13
N SER A 421 5.52 -27.59 -16.49
CA SER A 421 5.54 -26.21 -16.98
C SER A 421 6.48 -26.02 -18.18
N LEU A 422 7.55 -26.82 -18.27
CA LEU A 422 8.43 -26.87 -19.45
C LEU A 422 7.70 -27.34 -20.72
N SER A 423 6.60 -28.09 -20.56
CA SER A 423 5.65 -28.40 -21.64
C SER A 423 6.27 -29.11 -22.87
N VAL A 424 7.37 -29.85 -22.70
CA VAL A 424 8.12 -30.47 -23.82
C VAL A 424 7.25 -31.48 -24.58
N GLU A 425 6.48 -32.31 -23.88
CA GLU A 425 5.59 -33.28 -24.54
C GLU A 425 4.38 -32.60 -25.20
N VAL A 426 3.86 -31.52 -24.62
CA VAL A 426 2.83 -30.70 -25.27
C VAL A 426 3.34 -30.06 -26.56
N ILE A 427 4.58 -29.57 -26.57
CA ILE A 427 5.25 -29.06 -27.78
C ILE A 427 5.38 -30.18 -28.81
N ARG A 428 5.84 -31.37 -28.40
CA ARG A 428 5.95 -32.53 -29.29
C ARG A 428 4.60 -32.90 -29.91
N GLU A 429 3.55 -33.03 -29.09
CA GLU A 429 2.21 -33.38 -29.53
C GLU A 429 1.70 -32.39 -30.58
N VAL A 430 1.76 -31.09 -30.27
CA VAL A 430 1.21 -30.04 -31.14
C VAL A 430 2.02 -29.86 -32.44
N CYS A 431 3.35 -29.95 -32.37
CA CYS A 431 4.22 -29.66 -33.51
C CYS A 431 4.44 -30.85 -34.44
N ILE A 432 4.47 -32.09 -33.93
CA ILE A 432 4.71 -33.28 -34.77
C ILE A 432 3.38 -33.89 -35.23
N ALA A 433 2.42 -34.02 -34.32
CA ALA A 433 1.17 -34.76 -34.56
C ALA A 433 -0.09 -33.86 -34.62
N GLY A 434 0.04 -32.60 -34.24
CA GLY A 434 -1.09 -31.72 -33.96
C GLY A 434 -1.33 -30.62 -35.00
N PRO A 435 -2.20 -29.66 -34.67
CA PRO A 435 -2.65 -28.61 -35.59
C PRO A 435 -1.62 -27.49 -35.82
N GLY A 436 -0.40 -27.60 -35.27
CA GLY A 436 0.63 -26.56 -35.35
C GLY A 436 0.34 -25.30 -34.50
N HIS A 437 -0.61 -25.35 -33.57
CA HIS A 437 -0.91 -24.27 -32.63
C HIS A 437 -1.48 -24.79 -31.29
N PHE A 438 -1.30 -24.03 -30.20
CA PHE A 438 -1.70 -24.46 -28.84
C PHE A 438 -3.11 -24.02 -28.41
N LEU A 439 -3.81 -23.18 -29.19
CA LEU A 439 -5.07 -22.53 -28.76
C LEU A 439 -6.19 -23.47 -28.27
N GLY A 440 -6.23 -24.71 -28.76
CA GLY A 440 -7.21 -25.71 -28.37
C GLY A 440 -6.67 -26.78 -27.42
N HIS A 441 -5.38 -26.72 -27.06
CA HIS A 441 -4.73 -27.74 -26.25
C HIS A 441 -5.24 -27.67 -24.80
N PRO A 442 -5.50 -28.83 -24.13
CA PRO A 442 -6.01 -28.85 -22.75
C PRO A 442 -5.14 -28.05 -21.77
N GLN A 443 -3.82 -28.15 -21.89
CA GLN A 443 -2.89 -27.40 -21.04
C GLN A 443 -3.07 -25.88 -21.19
N THR A 444 -3.27 -25.37 -22.41
CA THR A 444 -3.50 -23.93 -22.63
C THR A 444 -4.79 -23.46 -21.97
N LEU A 445 -5.86 -24.27 -22.03
CA LEU A 445 -7.12 -23.95 -21.37
C LEU A 445 -6.99 -23.97 -19.84
N ALA A 446 -6.22 -24.93 -19.30
CA ALA A 446 -5.96 -25.02 -17.86
C ALA A 446 -5.13 -23.82 -17.36
N LEU A 447 -4.07 -23.46 -18.07
CA LEU A 447 -3.19 -22.34 -17.70
C LEU A 447 -3.83 -20.97 -17.91
N MET A 448 -4.90 -20.87 -18.70
CA MET A 448 -5.63 -19.62 -18.92
C MET A 448 -6.01 -18.96 -17.60
N HIS A 449 -6.41 -19.76 -16.60
CA HIS A 449 -6.86 -19.27 -15.30
C HIS A 449 -5.76 -19.15 -14.25
N SER A 450 -4.69 -19.94 -14.34
CA SER A 450 -3.64 -19.98 -13.32
C SER A 450 -2.35 -19.27 -13.69
N GLY A 451 -2.07 -19.07 -14.99
CA GLY A 451 -0.82 -18.51 -15.50
C GLY A 451 -0.92 -17.08 -16.04
N PHE A 452 -2.12 -16.61 -16.41
CA PHE A 452 -2.32 -15.32 -17.09
C PHE A 452 -3.23 -14.37 -16.31
N VAL A 453 -2.85 -13.09 -16.27
CA VAL A 453 -3.66 -12.00 -15.72
C VAL A 453 -4.43 -11.30 -16.83
N TYR A 454 -5.71 -11.04 -16.56
CA TYR A 454 -6.59 -10.30 -17.46
C TYR A 454 -6.97 -8.96 -16.84
N PRO A 455 -6.72 -7.84 -17.54
CA PRO A 455 -7.06 -6.53 -17.02
C PRO A 455 -8.58 -6.35 -16.96
N ALA A 456 -9.07 -5.68 -15.92
CA ALA A 456 -10.47 -5.33 -15.76
C ALA A 456 -10.90 -4.24 -16.76
N VAL A 457 -10.05 -3.24 -16.99
CA VAL A 457 -10.34 -2.05 -17.80
C VAL A 457 -9.40 -1.90 -19.00
N GLY A 458 -8.24 -2.55 -19.00
CA GLY A 458 -7.39 -2.67 -20.20
C GLY A 458 -8.08 -3.37 -21.38
N ASP A 459 -7.78 -2.95 -22.61
CA ASP A 459 -8.28 -3.56 -23.85
C ASP A 459 -7.15 -4.33 -24.56
N ARG A 460 -7.43 -5.59 -24.93
CA ARG A 460 -6.52 -6.47 -25.68
C ARG A 460 -7.17 -7.02 -26.96
N SER A 461 -8.28 -6.41 -27.39
CA SER A 461 -9.00 -6.82 -28.59
C SER A 461 -8.27 -6.35 -29.85
N SER A 462 -8.56 -7.01 -30.98
CA SER A 462 -8.02 -6.58 -32.27
C SER A 462 -8.56 -5.19 -32.64
N PRO A 463 -7.87 -4.38 -33.46
CA PRO A 463 -8.35 -3.07 -33.87
C PRO A 463 -9.76 -3.10 -34.48
N LYS A 464 -10.08 -4.14 -35.27
CA LYS A 464 -11.41 -4.33 -35.84
C LYS A 464 -12.48 -4.56 -34.76
N GLU A 465 -12.22 -5.47 -33.83
CA GLU A 465 -13.16 -5.77 -32.74
C GLU A 465 -13.35 -4.57 -31.80
N TRP A 466 -12.28 -3.81 -31.54
CA TRP A 466 -12.34 -2.57 -30.76
C TRP A 466 -13.22 -1.52 -31.46
N GLN A 467 -13.06 -1.33 -32.77
CA GLN A 467 -13.91 -0.43 -33.57
C GLN A 467 -15.38 -0.89 -33.60
N GLU A 468 -15.62 -2.19 -33.81
CA GLU A 468 -16.98 -2.78 -33.78
C GLU A 468 -17.67 -2.61 -32.42
N ARG A 469 -16.90 -2.46 -31.34
CA ARG A 469 -17.37 -2.16 -29.98
C ARG A 469 -17.52 -0.68 -29.68
N GLY A 470 -17.37 0.19 -30.67
CA GLY A 470 -17.49 1.64 -30.51
C GLY A 470 -16.23 2.31 -29.98
N SER A 471 -15.07 1.69 -30.17
CA SER A 471 -13.76 2.27 -29.82
C SER A 471 -13.64 2.71 -28.34
N PRO A 472 -13.98 1.84 -27.37
CA PRO A 472 -14.05 2.23 -25.97
C PRO A 472 -12.71 2.75 -25.45
N ARG A 473 -12.74 3.88 -24.73
CA ARG A 473 -11.55 4.45 -24.09
C ARG A 473 -11.33 3.87 -22.69
N LEU A 474 -10.06 3.82 -22.25
CA LEU A 474 -9.67 3.27 -20.96
C LEU A 474 -10.41 3.96 -19.79
N LEU A 475 -10.40 5.29 -19.76
CA LEU A 475 -11.03 6.07 -18.68
C LEU A 475 -12.55 5.88 -18.63
N GLU A 476 -13.23 5.85 -19.77
CA GLU A 476 -14.68 5.60 -19.80
C GLU A 476 -15.04 4.23 -19.22
N ARG A 477 -14.19 3.22 -19.44
CA ARG A 477 -14.35 1.89 -18.83
C ARG A 477 -14.11 1.94 -17.32
N ALA A 478 -13.09 2.67 -16.88
CA ALA A 478 -12.74 2.83 -15.48
C ALA A 478 -13.81 3.60 -14.69
N GLU A 479 -14.31 4.72 -15.22
CA GLU A 479 -15.40 5.51 -14.63
C GLU A 479 -16.70 4.71 -14.53
N ARG A 480 -17.04 3.97 -15.59
CA ARG A 480 -18.21 3.09 -15.55
C ARG A 480 -18.07 2.03 -14.46
N ARG A 481 -16.91 1.36 -14.40
CA ARG A 481 -16.64 0.35 -13.36
C ARG A 481 -16.67 0.95 -11.95
N THR A 482 -16.12 2.15 -11.78
CA THR A 482 -16.14 2.91 -10.51
C THR A 482 -17.58 3.16 -10.08
N ARG A 483 -18.41 3.72 -10.96
CA ARG A 483 -19.84 3.96 -10.69
C ARG A 483 -20.60 2.66 -10.40
N ASP A 484 -20.34 1.59 -11.15
CA ASP A 484 -21.00 0.31 -10.94
C ASP A 484 -20.67 -0.29 -9.56
N ILE A 485 -19.40 -0.20 -9.12
CA ILE A 485 -18.98 -0.63 -7.78
C ILE A 485 -19.65 0.25 -6.72
N LEU A 486 -19.54 1.58 -6.82
CA LEU A 486 -20.10 2.50 -5.83
C LEU A 486 -21.64 2.51 -5.78
N ALA A 487 -22.31 2.07 -6.84
CA ALA A 487 -23.76 1.88 -6.80
C ALA A 487 -24.18 0.64 -6.00
N ARG A 488 -23.37 -0.43 -6.00
CA ARG A 488 -23.79 -1.76 -5.52
C ARG A 488 -23.05 -2.25 -4.28
N HIS A 489 -21.79 -1.86 -4.12
CA HIS A 489 -20.92 -2.38 -3.06
C HIS A 489 -21.02 -1.55 -1.80
N TRP A 490 -21.74 -2.04 -0.80
CA TRP A 490 -21.92 -1.40 0.50
C TRP A 490 -21.52 -2.39 1.60
N PRO A 491 -20.26 -2.36 2.08
CA PRO A 491 -19.80 -3.28 3.11
C PRO A 491 -20.71 -3.28 4.35
N ARG A 492 -20.99 -4.47 4.89
CA ARG A 492 -21.89 -4.70 6.04
C ARG A 492 -21.21 -5.44 7.20
N HIS A 493 -19.88 -5.46 7.21
CA HIS A 493 -19.08 -6.09 8.25
C HIS A 493 -19.20 -5.38 9.60
N LEU A 494 -19.49 -4.08 9.63
CA LEU A 494 -19.79 -3.33 10.85
C LEU A 494 -21.25 -3.53 11.28
N PRO A 495 -21.53 -4.17 12.43
CA PRO A 495 -22.92 -4.43 12.86
C PRO A 495 -23.70 -3.14 13.15
N ALA A 496 -24.98 -3.12 12.79
CA ALA A 496 -25.85 -1.94 12.95
C ALA A 496 -25.94 -1.43 14.40
N GLU A 497 -25.90 -2.34 15.38
CA GLU A 497 -25.91 -1.99 16.79
C GLU A 497 -24.61 -1.29 17.22
N VAL A 498 -23.46 -1.77 16.72
CA VAL A 498 -22.16 -1.13 16.95
C VAL A 498 -22.16 0.26 16.31
N ASP A 499 -22.61 0.38 15.05
CA ASP A 499 -22.75 1.67 14.37
C ASP A 499 -23.57 2.67 15.19
N ARG A 500 -24.73 2.24 15.70
CA ARG A 500 -25.60 3.06 16.55
C ARG A 500 -24.87 3.56 17.80
N ILE A 501 -24.13 2.68 18.48
CA ILE A 501 -23.34 3.04 19.68
C ILE A 501 -22.25 4.06 19.32
N LEU A 502 -21.55 3.86 18.20
CA LEU A 502 -20.49 4.77 17.77
C LEU A 502 -21.04 6.17 17.47
N ARG A 503 -22.15 6.26 16.73
CA ARG A 503 -22.82 7.54 16.40
C ARG A 503 -23.37 8.26 17.62
N GLN A 504 -23.71 7.53 18.69
CA GLN A 504 -24.15 8.12 19.96
C GLN A 504 -22.99 8.65 20.80
N ARG A 505 -21.81 8.01 20.73
CA ARG A 505 -20.65 8.33 21.56
C ARG A 505 -19.67 9.32 20.92
N PHE A 506 -19.59 9.33 19.59
CA PHE A 506 -18.61 10.11 18.82
C PHE A 506 -19.32 11.02 17.82
N PRO A 507 -18.70 12.15 17.41
CA PRO A 507 -19.29 13.11 16.48
C PRO A 507 -19.26 12.60 15.03
N ILE A 508 -19.92 11.49 14.74
CA ILE A 508 -19.92 10.86 13.42
C ILE A 508 -20.81 11.64 12.45
N ARG A 509 -20.18 12.22 11.41
CA ARG A 509 -20.75 13.03 10.34
C ARG A 509 -21.03 12.23 9.05
N LEU A 510 -20.40 11.06 8.86
CA LEU A 510 -20.67 10.23 7.69
C LEU A 510 -22.14 9.78 7.69
N PRO A 511 -22.93 10.04 6.63
CA PRO A 511 -24.31 9.57 6.54
C PRO A 511 -24.42 8.05 6.67
N GLN A 512 -25.58 7.56 7.10
CA GLN A 512 -25.82 6.11 7.09
C GLN A 512 -25.88 5.59 5.66
N ALA A 513 -25.30 4.42 5.45
CA ALA A 513 -25.39 3.72 4.16
C ALA A 513 -26.88 3.45 3.83
N PRO A 514 -27.29 3.54 2.55
CA PRO A 514 -28.66 3.25 2.14
C PRO A 514 -29.10 1.86 2.60
N ALA A 515 -30.38 1.69 2.95
CA ALA A 515 -30.97 0.38 3.17
C ALA A 515 -31.18 -0.32 1.81
N GLY A 516 -30.11 -0.86 1.22
CA GLY A 516 -30.15 -1.64 -0.02
C GLY A 516 -30.50 -3.11 0.22
N PRO A 517 -30.94 -3.84 -0.82
CA PRO A 517 -31.22 -5.27 -0.70
C PRO A 517 -29.95 -6.04 -0.28
N VAL A 518 -30.14 -7.06 0.56
CA VAL A 518 -29.10 -8.03 0.92
C VAL A 518 -28.66 -8.74 -0.36
N ALA A 519 -27.38 -8.60 -0.73
CA ALA A 519 -26.80 -9.29 -1.87
C ALA A 519 -26.51 -10.75 -1.53
#